data_AF-A0A954KF36-F1
#
_entry.id   AF-A0A954KF36-F1
#
_cell.length_a   1.000
_cell.length_b   1.000
_cell.length_c   1.000
_cell.angle_alpha   90.00
_cell.angle_beta   90.00
_cell.angle_gamma   90.00
#
_symmetry.space_group_name_H-M   'P 1'
#
loop_
_entity.id
_entity.type
_entity.pdbx_description
1 polymer ?
#
loop_
_entity_poly.entity_id
_entity_poly.type
_entity_poly.pdbx_seq_one_letter_code
_entity_poly.pdbx_strand_id
1 'polypeptide(L)' 'MTFHLHIGIDYSGAQTPTSRLAGLQVYAATTGRPERIPTPAAPQSKTWNWTRQEVAEWLIAQARSNQRFIAGIDHGF' A
#
# COMPACT_ATOMS: atom_id res chain seq x y z
N MET A 1 -19.52 -2.88 12.16
CA MET A 1 -19.05 -2.16 10.94
C MET A 1 -18.35 -3.17 10.06
N THR A 2 -18.59 -3.18 8.75
CA THR A 2 -17.99 -4.16 7.82
C THR A 2 -17.04 -3.44 6.86
N PHE A 3 -15.78 -3.88 6.80
CA PHE A 3 -14.79 -3.43 5.82
C PHE A 3 -14.77 -4.39 4.63
N HIS A 4 -14.69 -3.85 3.42
CA HIS A 4 -14.68 -4.60 2.16
C HIS A 4 -13.27 -4.78 1.61
N LEU A 5 -12.30 -4.01 2.10
CA LEU A 5 -10.89 -4.11 1.73
C LEU A 5 -10.05 -4.05 3.00
N HIS A 6 -9.15 -5.02 3.13
CA HIS A 6 -8.21 -5.11 4.24
C HIS A 6 -6.83 -4.88 3.66
N ILE A 7 -6.12 -3.88 4.16
CA ILE A 7 -4.81 -3.45 3.65
C ILE A 7 -3.79 -3.67 4.76
N GLY A 8 -2.71 -4.37 4.45
CA GLY A 8 -1.53 -4.50 5.29
C GLY A 8 -0.36 -3.77 4.64
N ILE A 9 0.37 -2.97 5.42
CA ILE A 9 1.51 -2.21 4.94
C ILE A 9 2.71 -2.53 5.85
N ASP A 10 3.73 -3.16 5.27
CA ASP A 10 5.08 -3.20 5.85
C ASP A 10 5.73 -1.84 5.54
N TYR A 11 5.83 -0.98 6.55
CA TYR A 11 6.19 0.42 6.38
C TYR A 11 7.62 0.67 6.83
N SER A 12 8.52 0.87 5.87
CA SER A 12 9.84 1.42 6.13
C SER A 12 9.82 2.96 6.17
N GLY A 13 10.18 3.53 7.32
CA GLY A 13 10.36 4.98 7.51
C GLY A 13 11.71 5.53 7.00
N ALA A 14 12.54 4.70 6.36
CA ALA A 14 13.88 5.08 5.93
C ALA A 14 13.88 6.14 4.80
N GLN A 15 15.01 6.82 4.65
CA GLN A 15 15.29 7.76 3.56
C GLN A 15 14.20 8.84 3.35
N THR A 16 14.07 9.39 2.13
CA THR A 16 13.10 10.43 1.80
C THR A 16 11.73 9.85 1.43
N PRO A 17 10.65 10.64 1.46
CA PRO A 17 9.32 10.16 1.05
C PRO A 17 9.21 9.67 -0.40
N THR A 18 10.12 10.12 -1.27
CA THR A 18 10.18 9.78 -2.71
C THR A 18 11.18 8.67 -3.03
N SER A 19 11.96 8.19 -2.05
CA SER A 19 12.82 7.01 -2.21
C SER A 19 11.99 5.74 -2.42
N ARG A 20 12.41 4.90 -3.37
CA ARG A 20 11.83 3.55 -3.55
C ARG A 20 12.47 2.56 -2.59
N LEU A 21 11.68 1.94 -1.72
CA LEU A 21 12.19 1.10 -0.63
C LEU A 21 11.71 -0.35 -0.75
N ALA A 22 12.63 -1.32 -0.70
CA ALA A 22 12.27 -2.74 -0.74
C ALA A 22 11.46 -3.19 0.48
N GLY A 23 11.71 -2.57 1.64
CA GLY A 23 10.94 -2.74 2.88
C GLY A 23 9.70 -1.85 2.94
N LEU A 24 9.22 -1.33 1.81
CA LEU A 24 7.92 -0.67 1.73
C LEU A 24 7.02 -1.48 0.81
N GLN A 25 6.08 -2.21 1.41
CA GLN A 25 5.24 -3.17 0.70
C GLN A 25 3.78 -2.99 1.09
N VAL A 26 2.90 -3.10 0.10
CA VAL A 26 1.45 -3.02 0.28
C VAL A 26 0.85 -4.35 -0.10
N TYR A 27 -0.01 -4.87 0.77
CA TYR A 27 -0.80 -6.07 0.55
C TYR A 27 -2.27 -5.76 0.77
N ALA A 28 -3.16 -6.38 -0.01
CA ALA A 28 -4.59 -6.21 0.19
C ALA A 28 -5.40 -7.47 -0.09
N ALA A 29 -6.53 -7.60 0.59
CA ALA A 29 -7.54 -8.64 0.35
C ALA A 29 -8.95 -8.04 0.40
N THR A 30 -9.78 -8.40 -0.57
CA THR A 30 -11.24 -8.24 -0.46
C THR A 30 -11.86 -9.44 0.26
N THR A 31 -11.39 -10.65 -0.07
CA THR A 31 -11.69 -11.90 0.61
C THR A 31 -10.45 -12.82 0.57
N GLY A 32 -10.33 -13.75 1.52
CA GLY A 32 -9.29 -14.77 1.48
C GLY A 32 -7.87 -14.27 1.76
N ARG A 33 -6.89 -14.77 0.98
CA ARG A 33 -5.47 -14.47 1.19
C ARG A 33 -5.10 -13.11 0.60
N PRO A 34 -4.30 -12.28 1.29
CA PRO A 34 -3.84 -11.01 0.76
C PRO A 34 -2.83 -11.18 -0.36
N GLU A 35 -2.95 -10.32 -1.37
CA GLU A 35 -2.05 -10.25 -2.52
C GLU A 35 -1.19 -9.00 -2.45
N ARG A 36 0.04 -9.09 -2.99
CA ARG A 36 0.94 -7.94 -3.06
C ARG A 36 0.43 -6.96 -4.11
N ILE A 37 0.24 -5.71 -3.70
CA ILE A 37 -0.24 -4.65 -4.58
C ILE A 37 0.98 -3.91 -5.15
N PRO A 38 1.14 -3.87 -6.49
CA PRO A 38 2.19 -3.09 -7.12
C PRO A 38 1.90 -1.59 -7.03
N THR A 39 2.94 -0.78 -7.00
CA THR A 39 2.77 0.68 -7.14
C THR A 39 2.14 1.01 -8.49
N PRO A 40 1.14 1.91 -8.56
CA PRO A 40 0.54 2.35 -9.82
C PRO A 40 1.55 2.98 -10.79
N ALA A 41 2.71 3.45 -10.29
CA ALA A 41 3.77 4.01 -11.10
C ALA A 41 4.62 2.97 -11.86
N ALA A 42 4.47 1.67 -11.54
CA ALA A 42 5.23 0.61 -12.17
C ALA A 42 4.77 0.39 -13.63
N PRO A 43 5.68 0.34 -14.62
CA PRO A 43 5.35 -0.07 -15.98
C PRO A 43 4.82 -1.51 -16.04
N GLN A 44 3.95 -1.82 -17.00
CA GLN A 44 3.30 -3.14 -17.12
C GLN A 44 4.28 -4.33 -17.18
N SER A 45 5.52 -4.12 -17.64
CA SER A 45 6.56 -5.16 -17.74
C SER A 45 7.60 -5.16 -16.61
N LYS A 46 7.47 -4.27 -15.61
CA LYS A 46 8.47 -4.13 -14.54
C LYS A 46 7.81 -4.03 -13.17
N THR A 47 8.45 -4.61 -12.16
CA THR A 47 8.04 -4.41 -10.76
C THR A 47 8.88 -3.31 -10.15
N TRP A 48 8.23 -2.29 -9.59
CA TRP A 48 8.89 -1.23 -8.83
C TRP A 48 8.53 -1.35 -7.35
N ASN A 49 9.47 -0.95 -6.50
CA ASN A 49 9.20 -0.76 -5.08
C ASN A 49 8.41 0.53 -4.87
N TRP A 50 7.58 0.55 -3.83
CA TRP A 50 6.81 1.72 -3.45
C TRP A 50 7.71 2.85 -2.94
N THR A 51 7.25 4.09 -3.11
CA THR A 51 7.67 5.24 -2.29
C THR A 51 6.61 5.51 -1.21
N ARG A 52 6.98 6.18 -0.12
CA ARG A 52 6.01 6.53 0.94
C ARG A 52 4.95 7.50 0.44
N GLN A 53 5.33 8.41 -0.45
CA GLN A 53 4.38 9.31 -1.11
C GLN A 53 3.35 8.54 -1.94
N GLU A 54 3.80 7.58 -2.76
CA GLU A 54 2.90 6.74 -3.56
C GLU A 54 1.92 5.95 -2.67
N VAL A 55 2.39 5.40 -1.54
CA VAL A 55 1.52 4.69 -0.59
C VAL A 55 0.43 5.63 -0.03
N ALA A 56 0.81 6.85 0.35
CA ALA A 56 -0.14 7.84 0.87
C ALA A 56 -1.19 8.23 -0.19
N GLU A 57 -0.75 8.51 -1.42
CA GLU A 57 -1.64 8.84 -2.54
C GLU A 57 -2.60 7.68 -2.87
N TRP A 58 -2.11 6.44 -2.83
CA TRP A 58 -2.94 5.26 -3.06
C TRP A 58 -4.00 5.07 -1.98
N LEU A 59 -3.65 5.25 -0.70
CA LEU A 59 -4.62 5.20 0.41
C LEU A 59 -5.67 6.32 0.30
N ILE A 60 -5.27 7.53 -0.12
CA ILE A 60 -6.20 8.62 -0.41
C ILE A 60 -7.17 8.24 -1.52
N ALA A 61 -6.69 7.57 -2.59
CA ALA A 61 -7.54 7.09 -3.66
C ALA A 61 -8.54 6.02 -3.15
N GLN A 62 -8.11 5.11 -2.27
CA GLN A 62 -9.02 4.15 -1.62
C GLN A 62 -10.07 4.88 -0.76
N ALA A 63 -9.68 5.92 -0.03
CA ALA A 63 -10.59 6.70 0.83
C ALA A 63 -11.62 7.53 0.06
N ARG A 64 -11.28 7.91 -1.18
CA ARG A 64 -12.20 8.58 -2.11
C ARG A 64 -13.07 7.60 -2.89
N SER A 65 -12.78 6.30 -2.83
CA SER A 65 -13.62 5.27 -3.43
C SER A 65 -14.90 5.06 -2.60
N ASN A 66 -15.92 4.45 -3.19
CA ASN A 66 -17.12 4.04 -2.45
C ASN A 66 -16.89 2.80 -1.56
N GLN A 67 -15.66 2.29 -1.47
CA GLN A 67 -15.33 1.07 -0.73
C GLN A 67 -14.80 1.41 0.67
N ARG A 68 -15.49 0.92 1.71
CA ARG A 68 -14.97 0.98 3.09
C ARG A 68 -13.78 0.03 3.25
N PHE A 69 -12.64 0.57 3.68
CA PHE A 69 -11.43 -0.22 3.94
C PHE A 69 -10.89 0.03 5.35
N ILE A 70 -10.05 -0.90 5.81
CA ILE A 70 -9.17 -0.73 6.97
C ILE A 70 -7.73 -0.96 6.52
N ALA A 71 -6.80 -0.15 7.04
CA ALA A 71 -5.37 -0.31 6.77
C ALA A 71 -4.60 -0.46 8.10
N GLY A 72 -3.82 -1.54 8.21
CA GLY A 72 -2.82 -1.72 9.24
C GLY A 72 -1.46 -1.29 8.71
N ILE A 73 -0.77 -0.42 9.45
CA ILE A 73 0.57 0.08 9.11
C ILE A 73 1.52 -0.48 10.16
N ASP A 74 2.34 -1.46 9.74
CA ASP A 74 3.42 -1.98 10.57
C ASP A 74 4.63 -1.05 10.46
N HIS A 75 4.86 -0.26 11.51
CA HIS A 75 5.95 0.69 11.59
C HIS A 75 6.73 0.44 12.88
N GLY A 76 7.85 -0.27 12.75
CA GLY A 76 8.86 -0.36 13.79
C GLY A 76 9.71 0.91 13.82
N PHE A 77 9.73 1.62 14.95
CA PHE A 77 10.63 2.74 15.19
C PHE A 77 12.07 2.28 15.45
#